data_AF-A0A1E8VVJ7-F1
#
_entry.id   AF-A0A1E8VVJ7-F1
#
_cell.length_a   1.000
_cell.length_b   1.000
_cell.length_c   1.000
_cell.angle_alpha   90.00
_cell.angle_beta   90.00
_cell.angle_gamma   90.00
#
_symmetry.space_group_name_H-M   'P 1'
#
loop_
_entity.id
_entity.type
_entity.pdbx_description
1 polymer ?
#
loop_
_entity_poly.entity_id
_entity_poly.type
_entity_poly.pdbx_seq_one_letter_code
_entity_poly.pdbx_strand_id
1 'polypeptide(L)' 'MKDKMTPIVAKVMPEEKDRFFAATEQIGTTPSNAIRMFIAAFNRAGTFPFEVGVPASGDVRRRRCDTTVIG' A
#
# COMPACT_ATOMS: atom_id res chain seq x y z
N MET A 1 -18.50 5.50 -20.96
CA MET A 1 -17.30 4.74 -21.37
C MET A 1 -17.19 3.58 -20.40
N LYS A 2 -17.09 2.32 -20.84
CA LYS A 2 -16.87 1.22 -19.88
C LYS A 2 -15.43 1.32 -19.42
N ASP A 3 -15.20 1.68 -18.17
CA ASP A 3 -13.87 1.68 -17.57
C ASP A 3 -13.25 0.29 -17.73
N LYS A 4 -12.13 0.23 -18.47
CA LYS A 4 -11.39 -1.01 -18.66
C LYS A 4 -10.45 -1.19 -17.47
N MET A 5 -10.70 -2.22 -16.66
CA MET A 5 -9.75 -2.64 -15.63
C MET A 5 -8.46 -3.12 -16.30
N THR A 6 -7.33 -2.64 -15.78
CA THR A 6 -6.00 -3.05 -16.23
C THR A 6 -5.32 -3.90 -15.16
N PRO A 7 -4.49 -4.90 -15.55
CA PRO A 7 -3.79 -5.72 -14.59
C PRO A 7 -2.61 -4.98 -13.96
N ILE A 8 -2.32 -5.30 -12.70
CA ILE A 8 -1.06 -4.96 -12.04
C ILE A 8 -0.24 -6.24 -11.91
N VAL A 9 0.99 -6.23 -12.45
CA VAL A 9 1.90 -7.38 -12.42
C VAL A 9 3.16 -6.98 -11.67
N ALA A 10 3.51 -7.74 -10.63
CA ALA A 10 4.73 -7.57 -9.87
C ALA A 10 5.43 -8.93 -9.72
N LYS A 11 6.75 -8.95 -9.89
CA LYS A 11 7.58 -10.12 -9.60
C LYS A 11 7.95 -10.09 -8.12
N VAL A 12 7.80 -11.22 -7.45
CA VAL A 12 8.14 -11.43 -6.04
C VAL A 12 8.87 -12.76 -5.90
N MET A 13 9.59 -12.95 -4.79
CA MET A 13 10.19 -14.25 -4.53
C MET A 13 9.12 -15.32 -4.29
N PRO A 14 9.37 -16.59 -4.61
CA PRO A 14 8.40 -17.67 -4.40
C PRO A 14 7.92 -17.75 -2.94
N GLU A 15 8.85 -17.61 -2.00
CA GLU A 15 8.57 -17.62 -0.56
C GLU A 15 7.65 -16.46 -0.11
N GLU A 16 7.82 -15.28 -0.68
CA GLU A 16 6.98 -14.11 -0.39
C GLU A 16 5.57 -14.31 -0.95
N LYS A 17 5.48 -14.85 -2.16
CA LYS A 17 4.20 -15.21 -2.77
C LYS A 17 3.43 -16.18 -1.88
N ASP A 18 4.07 -17.28 -1.48
CA ASP A 18 3.40 -18.32 -0.69
C ASP A 18 2.94 -17.79 0.68
N ARG A 19 3.79 -16.98 1.34
CA ARG A 19 3.41 -16.30 2.59
C ARG A 19 2.24 -15.34 2.41
N PHE A 20 2.25 -14.54 1.34
CA PHE A 20 1.16 -13.60 1.08
C PHE A 20 -0.16 -14.32 0.82
N PHE A 21 -0.14 -15.42 0.04
CA PHE A 21 -1.32 -16.23 -0.21
C PHE A 21 -1.89 -16.80 1.10
N ALA A 22 -1.06 -17.48 1.89
CA ALA A 22 -1.48 -18.05 3.17
C ALA A 22 -2.05 -16.97 4.12
N ALA A 23 -1.41 -15.80 4.21
CA ALA A 23 -1.89 -14.70 5.04
C ALA A 23 -3.26 -14.18 4.59
N THR A 24 -3.51 -14.09 3.28
CA THR A 24 -4.82 -13.68 2.77
C THR A 24 -5.92 -14.70 3.04
N GLU A 25 -5.61 -15.99 2.94
CA GLU A 25 -6.56 -17.06 3.25
C GLU A 25 -6.92 -17.05 4.74
N GLN A 26 -5.95 -16.84 5.63
CA GLN A 26 -6.17 -16.76 7.08
C GLN A 26 -7.15 -15.65 7.49
N ILE A 27 -7.13 -14.52 6.79
CA ILE A 27 -8.05 -13.40 7.05
C ILE A 27 -9.33 -13.44 6.20
N GLY A 28 -9.55 -14.53 5.45
CA GLY A 28 -10.74 -14.72 4.63
C GLY A 28 -10.84 -13.78 3.43
N THR A 29 -9.72 -13.36 2.85
CA THR A 29 -9.67 -12.52 1.64
C THR A 29 -8.92 -13.21 0.50
N THR A 30 -8.83 -12.55 -0.65
CA THR A 30 -7.99 -13.01 -1.77
C THR A 30 -6.79 -12.09 -1.95
N PRO A 31 -5.65 -12.60 -2.49
CA PRO A 31 -4.51 -11.77 -2.86
C PRO A 31 -4.89 -10.55 -3.70
N SER A 32 -5.75 -10.75 -4.70
CA SER A 32 -6.23 -9.65 -5.56
C SER A 32 -7.05 -8.62 -4.80
N ASN A 33 -7.88 -9.04 -3.83
CA ASN A 33 -8.65 -8.11 -3.01
C ASN A 33 -7.74 -7.32 -2.06
N ALA A 34 -6.78 -7.98 -1.42
CA ALA A 34 -5.79 -7.33 -0.57
C ALA A 34 -4.96 -6.29 -1.35
N ILE A 35 -4.50 -6.62 -2.56
CA ILE A 35 -3.79 -5.67 -3.44
C ILE A 35 -4.69 -4.48 -3.80
N ARG A 36 -5.97 -4.71 -4.13
CA ARG A 36 -6.92 -3.61 -4.41
C ARG A 36 -7.11 -2.68 -3.21
N MET A 37 -7.23 -3.25 -2.00
CA MET A 37 -7.33 -2.46 -0.77
C MET A 37 -6.07 -1.64 -0.52
N PHE A 38 -4.89 -2.24 -0.74
CA PHE A 38 -3.62 -1.55 -0.64
C PHE A 38 -3.53 -0.38 -1.63
N ILE A 39 -3.85 -0.59 -2.92
CA ILE A 39 -3.83 0.47 -3.94
C ILE A 39 -4.79 1.60 -3.57
N ALA A 40 -6.00 1.28 -3.12
CA ALA A 40 -6.97 2.29 -2.71
C ALA A 40 -6.48 3.12 -1.51
N ALA A 41 -5.91 2.46 -0.49
CA ALA A 41 -5.36 3.13 0.68
C ALA A 41 -4.14 4.01 0.32
N PHE A 42 -3.22 3.49 -0.49
CA PHE A 42 -2.04 4.19 -0.97
C PHE A 42 -2.43 5.46 -1.74
N ASN A 43 -3.35 5.33 -2.69
CA ASN A 43 -3.80 6.46 -3.51
C ASN A 43 -4.55 7.52 -2.69
N ARG A 44 -5.31 7.11 -1.66
CA ARG A 44 -6.01 8.04 -0.76
C ARG A 44 -5.03 8.81 0.14
N ALA A 45 -3.98 8.16 0.63
CA ALA A 45 -2.98 8.79 1.50
C ALA A 45 -1.92 9.58 0.71
N GLY A 46 -1.72 9.28 -0.57
CA GLY A 46 -0.61 9.80 -1.38
C GLY A 46 0.75 9.20 -1.01
N THR A 47 0.76 8.16 -0.16
CA THR A 47 1.95 7.48 0.35
C THR A 47 1.57 6.12 0.92
N PHE A 48 2.55 5.34 1.38
CA PHE A 48 2.28 4.07 2.05
C PHE A 48 1.38 4.27 3.29
N PRO A 49 0.35 3.43 3.45
CA PRO A 49 -0.60 3.55 4.56
C PRO A 49 -0.04 3.07 5.91
N PHE A 50 1.24 2.64 5.93
CA PHE A 50 2.00 2.29 7.12
C PHE A 50 3.34 3.03 7.09
N GLU A 51 3.94 3.29 8.26
CA GLU A 51 5.32 3.76 8.31
C GLU A 51 6.21 2.65 7.74
N VAL A 52 6.61 2.81 6.48
CA VAL A 52 7.68 1.99 5.90
C VAL A 52 8.92 2.37 6.68
N GLY A 53 9.31 1.53 7.62
CA GLY A 53 10.59 1.65 8.30
C GLY A 53 11.69 1.53 7.25
N VAL A 54 12.05 2.65 6.63
CA VAL A 54 13.32 2.77 5.93
C VAL A 54 14.36 2.51 7.04
N PRO A 55 15.24 1.49 6.93
CA PRO A 55 16.36 1.41 7.86
C PRO A 55 17.08 2.75 7.79
N ALA A 56 17.05 3.49 8.89
CA ALA A 56 17.33 4.91 8.91
C ALA A 56 18.69 5.21 8.26
N SER A 57 18.66 5.82 7.09
CA SER A 57 19.81 6.51 6.54
C SER A 57 19.42 7.98 6.40
N GLY A 58 19.69 8.72 7.47
CA GLY A 58 19.81 10.19 7.49
C GLY A 58 18.53 11.00 7.27
N ASP A 59 18.07 11.67 8.34
CA ASP A 59 17.36 12.96 8.32
C ASP A 59 16.32 13.23 7.23
N VAL A 60 15.09 12.75 7.43
CA VAL A 60 13.90 13.38 6.83
C VAL A 60 13.12 14.07 7.92
N ARG A 61 13.35 15.39 8.03
CA ARG A 61 12.57 16.28 8.89
C ARG A 61 11.08 16.12 8.56
N ARG A 62 10.30 15.60 9.51
CA ARG A 62 8.84 15.71 9.55
C ARG A 62 8.46 17.19 9.46
N ARG A 63 8.13 17.68 8.26
CA ARG A 63 7.27 18.87 8.15
C ARG A 63 5.85 18.42 8.46
N ARG A 64 5.47 18.70 9.70
CA ARG A 64 4.09 18.77 10.18
C ARG A 64 3.33 19.67 9.20
N CYS A 65 2.38 19.11 8.45
CA CYS A 65 1.41 19.89 7.71
C CYS A 65 0.46 20.50 8.75
N ASP A 66 0.81 21.70 9.22
CA ASP A 66 -0.08 22.53 10.03
C ASP A 66 -1.05 23.21 9.05
N THR A 67 -2.26 22.66 8.93
CA THR A 67 -3.34 23.33 8.21
C THR A 67 -3.85 24.47 9.07
N THR A 68 -3.23 25.65 8.95
CA THR A 68 -3.86 26.89 9.36
C THR A 68 -5.01 27.18 8.40
N VAL A 69 -6.24 26.99 8.88
CA VAL A 69 -7.44 27.59 8.31
C VAL A 69 -7.28 29.11 8.44
N ILE A 70 -7.01 29.80 7.35
CA ILE A 70 -7.24 31.24 7.26
C ILE A 70 -8.64 31.42 6.69
N GLY A 71 -9.46 32.19 7.42
CA GLY A 71 -10.89 32.40 7.16
C GLY A 71 -11.22 33.26 5.96
#